data_AF-A0A4W4H345-F1
#
_entry.id   AF-A0A4W4H345-F1
#
_cell.length_a   1.000
_cell.length_b   1.000
_cell.length_c   1.000
_cell.angle_alpha   90.00
_cell.angle_beta   90.00
_cell.angle_gamma   90.00
#
_symmetry.space_group_name_H-M   'P 1'
#
loop_
_entity.id
_entity.type
_entity.pdbx_description
1 polymer ?
#
loop_
_entity_poly.entity_id
_entity_poly.type
_entity_poly.pdbx_seq_one_letter_code
_entity_poly.pdbx_strand_id
1 'polypeptide(L)'
;EHIPFRLREIMKSKEKMKMGSRKLKRMMREPKALVTDIPHFRRGKKETVPAYLHRMERETQHVLFLTKNQRERQPELQLQENETKSKHKSEKKKKLQRLQKKKLEKREERAEKEMFVDEIQFGEVAMAPPSLTTKPKKAAEKLQGASTGLLLSSMLGHSVVSTSKPSMARQRMMEEERERVVQAYRHLKMQKQEQQERQKTGSGFKMMRSQ
;
A
#
# COMPACT_ATOMS: atom_id res chain seq x y z
N GLU A 1 14.37 -2.26 23.96
CA GLU A 1 12.96 -2.62 24.23
C GLU A 1 11.95 -1.61 23.68
N HIS A 2 11.43 -1.83 22.46
CA HIS A 2 10.34 -1.00 21.90
C HIS A 2 8.98 -1.64 22.23
N ILE A 3 8.23 -1.04 23.15
CA ILE A 3 6.90 -1.53 23.54
C ILE A 3 5.97 -1.48 22.31
N PRO A 4 5.34 -2.61 21.89
CA PRO A 4 4.41 -2.67 20.78
C PRO A 4 3.27 -1.66 20.92
N PHE A 5 2.87 -1.04 19.80
CA PHE A 5 1.87 0.03 19.78
C PHE A 5 0.55 -0.38 20.47
N ARG A 6 0.06 -1.59 20.19
CA ARG A 6 -1.16 -2.13 20.79
C ARG A 6 -1.07 -2.21 22.32
N LEU A 7 0.07 -2.65 22.84
CA LEU A 7 0.31 -2.77 24.28
C LEU A 7 0.43 -1.39 24.93
N ARG A 8 1.11 -0.44 24.27
CA ARG A 8 1.21 0.96 24.72
C ARG A 8 -0.16 1.63 24.83
N GLU A 9 -1.05 1.37 23.88
CA GLU A 9 -2.40 1.91 23.85
C GLU A 9 -3.28 1.33 24.97
N ILE A 10 -3.18 0.02 25.19
CA ILE A 10 -3.86 -0.68 26.30
C ILE A 10 -3.36 -0.15 27.66
N MET A 11 -2.05 0.02 27.83
CA MET A 11 -1.46 0.57 29.06
C MET A 11 -1.96 2.00 29.33
N LYS A 12 -1.95 2.87 28.31
CA LYS A 12 -2.51 4.23 28.41
C LYS A 12 -3.99 4.23 28.75
N SER A 13 -4.78 3.32 28.19
CA SER A 13 -6.21 3.19 28.49
C SER A 13 -6.44 2.74 29.94
N LYS A 14 -5.73 1.71 30.40
CA LYS A 14 -5.77 1.27 31.81
C LYS A 14 -5.37 2.39 32.78
N GLU A 15 -4.35 3.18 32.43
CA GLU A 15 -3.90 4.30 33.24
C GLU A 15 -4.95 5.42 33.29
N LYS A 16 -5.61 5.73 32.17
CA LYS A 16 -6.75 6.65 32.12
C LYS A 16 -7.93 6.18 32.97
N MET A 17 -8.23 4.87 32.97
CA MET A 17 -9.30 4.30 33.80
C MET A 17 -8.95 4.32 35.29
N LYS A 18 -7.67 4.17 35.64
CA LYS A 18 -7.15 4.31 37.01
C LYS A 18 -7.19 5.77 37.49
N MET A 19 -6.98 6.71 36.58
CA MET A 19 -7.04 8.15 36.84
C MET A 19 -8.51 8.60 36.83
N GLY A 20 -9.17 8.59 37.99
CA GLY A 20 -10.57 8.96 38.13
C GLY A 20 -11.00 10.24 37.40
N SER A 21 -12.28 10.33 37.04
CA SER A 21 -12.88 11.33 36.12
C SER A 21 -12.47 12.79 36.38
N ARG A 22 -12.21 13.17 37.64
CA ARG A 22 -11.75 14.52 38.03
C ARG A 22 -10.37 14.87 37.44
N LYS A 23 -9.41 13.94 37.42
CA LYS A 23 -8.06 14.18 36.86
C LYS A 23 -8.10 14.23 35.33
N LEU A 24 -8.94 13.41 34.72
CA LEU A 24 -9.17 13.39 33.26
C LEU A 24 -9.75 14.72 32.76
N LYS A 25 -10.78 15.26 33.44
CA LYS A 25 -11.35 16.58 33.12
C LYS A 25 -10.35 17.75 33.29
N ARG A 26 -9.41 17.64 34.24
CA ARG A 26 -8.39 18.68 34.47
C ARG A 26 -7.32 18.70 33.38
N MET A 27 -6.98 17.55 32.80
CA MET A 27 -6.04 17.44 31.67
C MET A 27 -6.69 17.73 30.31
N MET A 28 -8.02 17.56 30.19
CA MET A 28 -8.80 17.88 28.99
C MET A 28 -9.29 19.34 28.96
N ARG A 29 -8.96 20.13 29.98
CA ARG A 29 -9.35 21.54 30.04
C ARG A 29 -8.39 22.33 29.14
N GLU A 30 -8.86 22.67 27.95
CA GLU A 30 -8.19 23.59 27.02
C GLU A 30 -7.74 24.85 27.78
N PRO A 31 -6.49 25.33 27.60
CA PRO A 31 -6.08 26.60 28.15
C PRO A 31 -6.97 27.67 27.53
N LYS A 32 -7.79 28.33 28.36
CA LYS A 32 -8.55 29.50 27.90
C LYS A 32 -7.57 30.46 27.26
N ALA A 33 -7.89 30.91 26.05
CA ALA A 33 -7.09 31.84 25.29
C ALA A 33 -6.62 32.97 26.20
N LEU A 34 -5.30 33.09 26.33
CA LEU A 34 -4.60 34.17 27.03
C LEU A 34 -4.88 35.47 26.27
N VAL A 35 -6.06 36.05 26.46
CA VAL A 35 -6.18 37.50 26.43
C VAL A 35 -5.23 37.93 27.53
N THR A 36 -4.16 38.62 27.17
CA THR A 36 -3.25 39.20 28.16
C THR A 36 -4.10 40.03 29.10
N ASP A 37 -4.28 39.57 30.33
CA ASP A 37 -4.95 40.32 31.38
C ASP A 37 -4.10 41.56 31.62
N ILE A 38 -4.43 42.66 30.94
CA ILE A 38 -3.74 43.93 31.10
C ILE A 38 -4.08 44.41 32.52
N PRO A 39 -3.09 44.51 33.43
CA PRO A 39 -3.36 44.91 34.79
C PRO A 39 -3.91 46.34 34.83
N HIS A 40 -5.06 46.52 35.48
CA HIS A 40 -5.72 47.81 35.59
C HIS A 40 -5.25 48.53 36.86
N PHE A 41 -4.38 49.52 36.69
CA PHE A 41 -3.78 50.23 37.82
C PHE A 41 -4.71 51.32 38.37
N ARG A 42 -5.50 50.97 39.37
CA ARG A 42 -6.24 51.93 40.21
C ARG A 42 -5.82 51.79 41.66
N ARG A 43 -5.63 52.91 42.36
CA ARG A 43 -5.30 52.91 43.80
C ARG A 43 -6.50 52.41 44.60
N GLY A 44 -6.27 51.48 45.51
CA GLY A 44 -7.32 50.98 46.40
C GLY A 44 -7.76 52.02 47.43
N LYS A 45 -9.02 51.96 47.89
CA LYS A 45 -9.55 52.91 48.90
C LYS A 45 -8.79 52.89 50.23
N LYS A 46 -8.18 51.75 50.59
CA LYS A 46 -7.42 51.52 51.83
C LYS A 46 -5.90 51.47 51.61
N GLU A 47 -5.44 51.80 50.41
CA GLU A 47 -4.05 51.68 50.02
C GLU A 47 -3.32 53.01 50.16
N THR A 48 -2.14 52.98 50.78
CA THR A 48 -1.26 54.14 50.86
C THR A 48 -0.56 54.39 49.53
N VAL A 49 -0.22 55.64 49.22
CA VAL A 49 0.48 56.02 47.98
C VAL A 49 1.75 55.19 47.72
N PRO A 50 2.67 54.98 48.68
CA PRO A 50 3.86 54.19 48.43
C PRO A 50 3.54 52.72 48.12
N ALA A 51 2.54 52.13 48.79
CA ALA A 51 2.13 50.74 48.53
C ALA A 51 1.60 50.56 47.09
N TYR A 52 0.82 51.54 46.61
CA TYR A 52 0.34 51.56 45.23
C TYR A 52 1.47 51.61 44.20
N LEU A 53 2.44 52.51 44.40
CA LEU A 53 3.59 52.63 43.50
C LEU A 53 4.41 51.34 43.46
N HIS A 54 4.65 50.71 44.62
CA HIS A 54 5.37 49.43 44.69
C HIS A 54 4.61 48.27 44.03
N ARG A 55 3.28 48.27 44.08
CA ARG A 55 2.47 47.27 43.36
C ARG A 55 2.56 47.50 41.85
N MET A 56 2.38 48.75 41.44
CA MET A 56 2.46 49.16 40.04
C MET A 56 3.81 48.79 39.44
N GLU A 57 4.90 49.10 40.12
CA GLU A 57 6.26 48.78 39.67
C GLU A 57 6.53 47.28 39.53
N ARG A 58 6.06 46.47 40.49
CA ARG A 58 6.21 45.01 40.40
C ARG A 58 5.44 44.41 39.22
N GLU A 59 4.22 44.85 39.00
CA GLU A 59 3.38 44.36 37.90
C GLU A 59 3.93 44.80 36.53
N THR A 60 4.42 46.04 36.40
CA THR A 60 5.03 46.51 35.15
C THR A 60 6.33 45.77 34.83
N GLN A 61 7.19 45.53 35.82
CA GLN A 61 8.38 44.69 35.66
C GLN A 61 8.02 43.26 35.24
N HIS A 62 6.96 42.70 35.82
CA HIS A 62 6.49 41.36 35.48
C HIS A 62 5.96 41.27 34.04
N VAL A 63 5.12 42.20 33.61
CA VAL A 63 4.63 42.27 32.23
C VAL A 63 5.79 42.45 31.26
N LEU A 64 6.74 43.35 31.57
CA LEU A 64 7.92 43.56 30.74
C LEU A 64 8.75 42.28 30.60
N PHE A 65 8.94 41.53 31.68
CA PHE A 65 9.62 40.23 31.66
C PHE A 65 8.88 39.21 30.80
N LEU A 66 7.55 39.10 30.92
CA LEU A 66 6.75 38.21 30.09
C LEU A 66 6.80 38.58 28.61
N THR A 67 6.82 39.87 28.29
CA THR A 67 6.91 40.37 26.91
C THR A 67 8.29 40.08 26.32
N LYS A 68 9.37 40.37 27.05
CA LYS A 68 10.75 40.12 26.59
C LYS A 68 11.05 38.65 26.36
N ASN A 69 10.39 37.75 27.09
CA ASN A 69 10.56 36.30 26.93
C ASN A 69 9.59 35.65 25.95
N GLN A 70 8.67 36.42 25.36
CA GLN A 70 7.84 35.91 24.27
C GLN A 70 8.68 35.86 23.00
N ARG A 71 8.82 34.66 22.42
CA ARG A 71 9.34 34.51 21.06
C ARG A 71 8.47 35.32 20.11
N GLU A 72 9.07 36.01 19.15
CA GLU A 72 8.32 36.66 18.07
C GLU A 72 7.37 35.65 17.44
N ARG A 73 6.06 35.90 17.58
CA ARG A 73 5.04 35.06 16.97
C ARG A 73 5.00 35.43 15.49
N GLN A 74 5.65 34.62 14.67
CA GLN A 74 5.51 34.63 13.21
C GLN A 74 4.61 33.45 12.78
N PRO A 75 3.28 33.59 12.90
CA PRO A 75 2.34 32.52 12.57
C PRO A 75 2.43 32.08 11.10
N GLU A 76 2.83 32.99 10.20
CA GLU A 76 2.97 32.73 8.77
C GLU A 76 4.07 31.69 8.44
N LEU A 77 5.20 31.74 9.15
CA LEU A 77 6.30 30.77 8.99
C LEU A 77 5.97 29.39 9.56
N GLN A 78 5.17 29.33 10.62
CA GLN A 78 4.72 28.05 11.21
C GLN A 78 3.77 27.30 10.28
N LEU A 79 2.89 28.00 9.55
CA LEU A 79 2.01 27.39 8.56
C LEU A 79 2.83 26.76 7.42
N GLN A 80 3.82 27.47 6.89
CA GLN A 80 4.70 26.95 5.81
C GLN A 80 5.53 25.73 6.24
N GLU A 81 6.12 25.74 7.43
CA GLU A 81 6.86 24.56 7.94
C GLU A 81 5.97 23.33 8.15
N ASN A 82 4.74 23.53 8.63
CA ASN A 82 3.83 22.41 8.87
C ASN A 82 3.38 21.77 7.56
N GLU A 83 3.16 22.55 6.51
CA GLU A 83 2.86 22.04 5.18
C GLU A 83 4.02 21.23 4.58
N THR A 84 5.26 21.72 4.65
CA THR A 84 6.42 21.00 4.12
C THR A 84 6.70 19.70 4.86
N LYS A 85 6.59 19.70 6.20
CA LYS A 85 6.73 18.49 7.04
C LYS A 85 5.63 17.46 6.73
N SER A 86 4.40 17.90 6.44
CA SER A 86 3.30 17.00 6.07
C SER A 86 3.51 16.32 4.71
N LYS A 87 4.00 17.08 3.71
CA LYS A 87 4.30 16.58 2.36
C LYS A 87 5.44 15.56 2.38
N HIS A 88 6.53 15.84 3.09
CA HIS A 88 7.62 14.86 3.23
C HIS A 88 7.21 13.56 3.93
N LYS A 89 6.31 13.66 4.93
CA LYS A 89 5.80 12.48 5.64
C LYS A 89 4.90 11.60 4.76
N SER A 90 4.11 12.21 3.87
CA SER A 90 3.23 11.47 2.95
C SER A 90 4.02 10.78 1.84
N GLU A 91 5.04 11.44 1.29
CA GLU A 91 5.94 10.87 0.28
C GLU A 91 6.73 9.68 0.81
N LYS A 92 7.29 9.79 2.03
CA LYS A 92 8.04 8.70 2.67
C LYS A 92 7.16 7.46 2.89
N LYS A 93 5.89 7.66 3.28
CA LYS A 93 4.91 6.56 3.42
C LYS A 93 4.59 5.90 2.07
N LYS A 94 4.37 6.70 1.02
CA LYS A 94 4.10 6.19 -0.34
C LYS A 94 5.27 5.36 -0.88
N LYS A 95 6.51 5.79 -0.64
CA LYS A 95 7.73 5.05 -1.02
C LYS A 95 7.83 3.71 -0.29
N LEU A 96 7.53 3.69 1.02
CA LEU A 96 7.53 2.46 1.81
C LEU A 96 6.47 1.46 1.34
N GLN A 97 5.26 1.92 1.04
CA GLN A 97 4.19 1.06 0.51
C GLN A 97 4.57 0.44 -0.84
N ARG A 98 5.20 1.21 -1.74
CA ARG A 98 5.70 0.69 -3.03
C ARG A 98 6.74 -0.41 -2.83
N LEU A 99 7.67 -0.25 -1.88
CA LEU A 99 8.68 -1.26 -1.58
C LEU A 99 8.06 -2.54 -1.01
N GLN A 100 7.05 -2.43 -0.15
CA GLN A 100 6.33 -3.59 0.39
C GLN A 100 5.58 -4.35 -0.71
N LYS A 101 4.87 -3.64 -1.59
CA LYS A 101 4.20 -4.24 -2.75
C LYS A 101 5.17 -5.00 -3.65
N LYS A 102 6.31 -4.37 -4.01
CA LYS A 102 7.34 -5.01 -4.85
C LYS A 102 7.94 -6.27 -4.20
N LYS A 103 8.06 -6.31 -2.87
CA LYS A 103 8.52 -7.51 -2.15
C LYS A 103 7.50 -8.64 -2.19
N LEU A 104 6.21 -8.34 -2.09
CA LEU A 104 5.14 -9.34 -2.18
C LEU A 104 5.07 -9.91 -3.59
N GLU A 105 5.04 -9.05 -4.60
CA GLU A 105 5.03 -9.44 -6.02
C GLU A 105 6.23 -10.33 -6.36
N LYS A 106 7.44 -9.97 -5.92
CA LYS A 106 8.63 -10.80 -6.14
C LYS A 106 8.58 -12.15 -5.40
N ARG A 107 7.87 -12.22 -4.27
CA ARG A 107 7.66 -13.48 -3.54
C ARG A 107 6.68 -14.37 -4.28
N GLU A 108 5.60 -13.79 -4.79
CA GLU A 108 4.61 -14.48 -5.62
C GLU A 108 5.25 -15.00 -6.92
N GLU A 109 6.03 -14.18 -7.61
CA GLU A 109 6.74 -14.59 -8.84
C GLU A 109 7.69 -15.77 -8.61
N ARG A 110 8.40 -15.80 -7.47
CA ARG A 110 9.27 -16.94 -7.12
C ARG A 110 8.47 -18.19 -6.81
N ALA A 111 7.38 -18.06 -6.04
CA ALA A 111 6.51 -19.19 -5.73
C ALA A 111 5.87 -19.75 -7.00
N GLU A 112 5.45 -18.90 -7.93
CA GLU A 112 4.96 -19.33 -9.25
C GLU A 112 6.06 -20.07 -10.03
N LYS A 113 7.27 -19.52 -10.11
CA LYS A 113 8.40 -20.20 -10.77
C LYS A 113 8.69 -21.56 -10.17
N GLU A 114 8.72 -21.68 -8.85
CA GLU A 114 8.93 -22.96 -8.15
C GLU A 114 7.81 -23.97 -8.44
N MET A 115 6.56 -23.53 -8.62
CA MET A 115 5.45 -24.41 -9.02
C MET A 115 5.53 -24.90 -10.47
N PHE A 116 6.27 -24.22 -11.35
CA PHE A 116 6.42 -24.58 -12.77
C PHE A 116 7.76 -25.26 -13.09
N VAL A 117 8.56 -25.58 -12.09
CA VAL A 117 9.80 -26.36 -12.24
C VAL A 117 9.48 -27.81 -11.90
N ASP A 118 9.32 -28.64 -12.92
CA ASP A 118 9.23 -30.09 -12.76
C ASP A 118 10.65 -30.69 -12.79
N GLU A 119 11.02 -31.44 -11.74
CA GLU A 119 12.27 -32.19 -11.71
C GLU A 119 12.12 -33.46 -12.56
N ILE A 120 12.57 -33.38 -13.82
CA ILE A 120 12.57 -34.52 -14.75
C ILE A 120 14.00 -35.04 -14.87
N GLN A 121 14.18 -36.35 -14.64
CA GLN A 121 15.46 -37.02 -14.88
C GLN A 121 15.76 -36.98 -16.39
N PHE A 122 16.87 -36.34 -16.77
CA PHE A 122 17.27 -36.21 -18.17
C PHE A 122 17.55 -37.60 -18.76
N GLY A 123 16.77 -38.02 -19.75
CA GLY A 123 16.93 -39.32 -20.41
C GLY A 123 15.88 -39.63 -21.49
N GLU A 124 14.67 -39.06 -21.39
CA GLU A 124 13.56 -39.43 -22.29
C GLU A 124 12.84 -38.26 -22.99
N VAL A 125 13.21 -37.00 -22.71
CA VAL A 125 12.51 -35.82 -23.28
C VAL A 125 13.45 -35.04 -24.21
N ALA A 126 13.10 -35.02 -25.50
CA ALA A 126 13.68 -34.09 -26.47
C ALA A 126 13.08 -32.68 -26.24
N MET A 127 13.89 -31.74 -25.74
CA MET A 127 13.48 -30.33 -25.45
C MET A 127 12.99 -29.56 -26.68
N ALA A 128 13.33 -30.05 -27.87
CA ALA A 128 12.80 -29.59 -29.13
C ALA A 128 12.52 -30.83 -30.00
N PRO A 129 11.46 -30.83 -30.83
CA PRO A 129 11.27 -31.90 -31.78
C PRO A 129 12.53 -32.03 -32.66
N PRO A 130 12.98 -33.25 -32.98
CA PRO A 130 14.14 -33.44 -33.86
C PRO A 130 13.86 -32.74 -35.19
N SER A 131 14.76 -31.82 -35.56
CA SER A 131 14.65 -31.12 -36.83
C SER A 131 15.04 -32.08 -37.96
N LEU A 132 14.06 -32.47 -38.78
CA LEU A 132 14.29 -33.23 -40.02
C LEU A 132 15.06 -32.35 -41.02
N THR A 133 16.38 -32.55 -41.10
CA THR A 133 17.27 -31.87 -42.06
C THR A 133 17.27 -32.53 -43.44
N THR A 134 16.51 -33.61 -43.63
CA THR A 134 16.44 -34.36 -44.87
C THR A 134 15.59 -33.66 -45.91
N LYS A 135 16.14 -33.43 -47.11
CA LYS A 135 15.37 -32.96 -48.26
C LYS A 135 14.40 -34.07 -48.72
N PRO A 136 13.07 -33.84 -48.73
CA PRO A 136 12.12 -34.85 -49.20
C PRO A 136 12.33 -35.14 -50.70
N LYS A 137 12.46 -36.43 -51.06
CA LYS A 137 12.80 -36.91 -52.42
C LYS A 137 11.93 -36.38 -53.57
N LYS A 138 10.72 -35.87 -53.29
CA LYS A 138 9.76 -35.39 -54.29
C LYS A 138 9.45 -33.89 -54.18
N ALA A 139 10.22 -33.11 -53.42
CA ALA A 139 10.01 -31.66 -53.40
C ALA A 139 10.54 -31.02 -54.69
N ALA A 140 9.64 -30.42 -55.46
CA ALA A 140 10.01 -29.51 -56.53
C ALA A 140 10.75 -28.29 -55.92
N GLU A 141 11.87 -27.91 -56.51
CA GLU A 141 12.56 -26.66 -56.17
C GLU A 141 11.62 -25.51 -56.51
N LYS A 142 11.09 -24.85 -55.48
CA LYS A 142 10.21 -23.70 -55.68
C LYS A 142 11.04 -22.57 -56.30
N LEU A 143 10.67 -22.16 -57.50
CA LEU A 143 11.10 -20.90 -58.08
C LEU A 143 10.81 -19.79 -57.07
N GLN A 144 11.83 -18.99 -56.74
CA GLN A 144 11.69 -17.81 -55.89
C GLN A 144 10.60 -16.91 -56.49
N GLY A 145 9.42 -16.85 -55.86
CA GLY A 145 8.33 -15.98 -56.33
C GLY A 145 6.89 -16.54 -56.26
N ALA A 146 6.67 -17.81 -55.90
CA ALA A 146 5.31 -18.31 -55.69
C ALA A 146 4.70 -17.66 -54.44
N SER A 147 3.58 -16.95 -54.62
CA SER A 147 2.89 -16.17 -53.59
C SER A 147 2.61 -17.03 -52.35
N THR A 148 3.11 -16.58 -51.20
CA THR A 148 3.16 -17.29 -49.92
C THR A 148 1.82 -17.36 -49.19
N GLY A 149 0.69 -17.18 -49.90
CA GLY A 149 -0.66 -17.19 -49.32
C GLY A 149 -1.35 -18.52 -49.55
N LEU A 150 -1.94 -19.09 -48.50
CA LEU A 150 -2.83 -20.25 -48.64
C LEU A 150 -4.07 -19.83 -49.45
N LEU A 151 -4.57 -20.65 -50.37
CA LEU A 151 -5.80 -20.34 -51.12
C LEU A 151 -6.97 -20.01 -50.17
N LEU A 152 -7.06 -20.74 -49.06
CA LEU A 152 -8.10 -20.57 -48.05
C LEU A 152 -8.09 -19.18 -47.40
N SER A 153 -6.92 -18.54 -47.23
CA SER A 153 -6.86 -17.17 -46.68
C SER A 153 -7.48 -16.14 -47.61
N SER A 154 -7.41 -16.40 -48.93
CA SER A 154 -8.11 -15.58 -49.94
C SER A 154 -9.62 -15.77 -49.86
N MET A 155 -10.08 -17.02 -49.71
CA MET A 155 -11.52 -17.33 -49.66
C MET A 155 -12.20 -16.86 -48.38
N LEU A 156 -11.50 -16.91 -47.25
CA LEU A 156 -12.06 -16.57 -45.94
C LEU A 156 -11.86 -15.09 -45.57
N GLY A 157 -11.26 -14.29 -46.47
CA GLY A 157 -10.96 -12.87 -46.23
C GLY A 157 -9.95 -12.60 -45.11
N HIS A 158 -9.35 -13.65 -44.55
CA HIS A 158 -8.34 -13.54 -43.51
C HIS A 158 -6.98 -13.28 -44.14
N SER A 159 -6.69 -12.01 -44.40
CA SER A 159 -5.32 -11.56 -44.62
C SER A 159 -4.43 -12.05 -43.48
N VAL A 160 -3.21 -12.50 -43.81
CA VAL A 160 -2.18 -12.88 -42.83
C VAL A 160 -2.18 -11.84 -41.72
N VAL A 161 -2.50 -12.28 -40.50
CA VAL A 161 -2.61 -11.40 -39.33
C VAL A 161 -1.36 -10.54 -39.30
N SER A 162 -1.54 -9.23 -39.48
CA SER A 162 -0.42 -8.30 -39.61
C SER A 162 0.50 -8.52 -38.41
N THR A 163 1.78 -8.82 -38.67
CA THR A 163 2.81 -8.93 -37.63
C THR A 163 3.13 -7.57 -36.98
N SER A 164 2.41 -6.52 -37.36
CA SER A 164 2.47 -5.21 -36.71
C SER A 164 1.94 -5.31 -35.28
N LYS A 165 2.63 -4.59 -34.38
CA LYS A 165 2.19 -4.47 -32.99
C LYS A 165 0.79 -3.85 -32.97
N PRO A 166 -0.20 -4.47 -32.30
CA PRO A 166 -1.54 -3.90 -32.20
C PRO A 166 -1.49 -2.53 -31.51
N SER A 167 -2.44 -1.65 -31.84
CA SER A 167 -2.55 -0.33 -31.20
C SER A 167 -2.65 -0.45 -29.67
N MET A 168 -2.20 0.57 -28.94
CA MET A 168 -2.26 0.58 -27.47
C MET A 168 -3.67 0.31 -26.92
N ALA A 169 -4.71 0.84 -27.58
CA ALA A 169 -6.10 0.59 -27.20
C ALA A 169 -6.47 -0.89 -27.35
N ARG A 170 -6.08 -1.52 -28.47
CA ARG A 170 -6.33 -2.95 -28.72
C ARG A 170 -5.55 -3.85 -27.78
N GLN A 171 -4.32 -3.48 -27.41
CA GLN A 171 -3.54 -4.20 -26.40
C GLN A 171 -4.26 -4.25 -25.06
N ARG A 172 -4.78 -3.10 -24.58
CA ARG A 172 -5.53 -3.04 -23.32
C ARG A 172 -6.77 -3.94 -23.33
N MET A 173 -7.53 -3.94 -24.42
CA MET A 173 -8.70 -4.82 -24.55
C MET A 173 -8.31 -6.30 -24.46
N MET A 174 -7.27 -6.72 -25.20
CA MET A 174 -6.81 -8.11 -25.18
C MET A 174 -6.21 -8.51 -23.81
N GLU A 175 -5.50 -7.61 -23.13
CA GLU A 175 -4.97 -7.84 -21.79
C GLU A 175 -6.08 -7.99 -20.76
N GLU A 176 -7.11 -7.14 -20.80
CA GLU A 176 -8.27 -7.26 -19.90
C GLU A 176 -9.02 -8.58 -20.12
N GLU A 177 -9.26 -8.96 -21.37
CA GLU A 177 -9.87 -10.26 -21.71
C GLU A 177 -9.03 -11.42 -21.17
N ARG A 178 -7.70 -11.35 -21.35
CA ARG A 178 -6.77 -12.35 -20.82
C ARG A 178 -6.86 -12.45 -19.30
N GLU A 179 -6.87 -11.32 -18.60
CA GLU A 179 -7.02 -11.28 -17.14
C GLU A 179 -8.34 -11.91 -16.68
N ARG A 180 -9.47 -11.59 -17.34
CA ARG A 180 -10.77 -12.21 -17.02
C ARG A 180 -10.74 -13.72 -17.18
N VAL A 181 -10.19 -14.22 -18.29
CA VAL A 181 -10.10 -15.67 -18.56
C VAL A 181 -9.23 -16.36 -17.52
N VAL A 182 -8.08 -15.77 -17.17
CA VAL A 182 -7.17 -16.32 -16.16
C VAL A 182 -7.86 -16.39 -14.79
N GLN A 183 -8.57 -15.34 -14.38
CA GLN A 183 -9.31 -15.34 -13.12
C GLN A 183 -10.40 -16.43 -13.12
N ALA A 184 -11.20 -16.53 -14.19
CA ALA A 184 -12.23 -17.56 -14.32
C ALA A 184 -11.63 -18.97 -14.24
N TYR A 185 -10.50 -19.20 -14.91
CA TYR A 185 -9.78 -20.47 -14.86
C TYR A 185 -9.27 -20.78 -13.44
N ARG A 186 -8.71 -19.80 -12.73
CA ARG A 186 -8.27 -19.96 -11.33
C ARG A 186 -9.43 -20.38 -10.43
N HIS A 187 -10.60 -19.73 -10.56
CA HIS A 187 -11.80 -20.09 -9.81
C HIS A 187 -12.27 -21.53 -10.11
N LEU A 188 -12.36 -21.91 -11.39
CA LEU A 188 -12.71 -23.27 -11.81
C LEU A 188 -11.73 -24.30 -11.27
N LYS A 189 -10.43 -23.98 -11.27
CA LYS A 189 -9.39 -24.88 -10.78
C LYS A 189 -9.46 -25.08 -9.28
N MET A 190 -9.70 -24.01 -8.50
CA MET A 190 -9.92 -24.09 -7.05
C MET A 190 -11.13 -24.97 -6.72
N GLN A 191 -12.26 -24.78 -7.40
CA GLN A 191 -13.46 -25.61 -7.21
C GLN A 191 -13.18 -27.09 -7.52
N LYS A 192 -12.42 -27.37 -8.58
CA LYS A 192 -12.05 -28.74 -8.95
C LYS A 192 -11.15 -29.39 -7.90
N GLN A 193 -10.21 -28.64 -7.31
CA GLN A 193 -9.37 -29.14 -6.20
C GLN A 193 -10.20 -29.45 -4.96
N GLU A 194 -11.11 -28.56 -4.56
CA GLU A 194 -11.99 -28.77 -3.42
C GLU A 194 -12.88 -30.01 -3.61
N GLN A 195 -13.43 -30.21 -4.82
CA GLN A 195 -14.17 -31.42 -5.16
C GLN A 195 -13.29 -32.68 -5.03
N GLN A 196 -12.04 -32.65 -5.51
CA GLN A 196 -11.12 -33.78 -5.37
C GLN A 196 -10.79 -34.07 -3.90
N GLU A 197 -10.60 -33.06 -3.06
CA GLU A 197 -10.38 -33.22 -1.62
C GLU A 197 -11.61 -33.79 -0.91
N ARG A 198 -12.82 -33.31 -1.25
CA ARG A 198 -14.09 -33.87 -0.74
C ARG A 198 -14.28 -35.33 -1.15
N GLN A 199 -13.90 -35.71 -2.37
CA GLN A 199 -13.97 -37.11 -2.82
C GLN A 199 -12.94 -38.00 -2.11
N LYS A 200 -11.72 -37.49 -1.87
CA LYS A 200 -10.68 -38.22 -1.10
C LYS A 200 -11.05 -38.40 0.38
N THR A 201 -11.62 -37.37 1.01
CA THR A 201 -12.06 -37.44 2.42
C THR A 201 -13.34 -38.29 2.58
N GLY A 202 -14.26 -38.22 1.62
CA GLY A 202 -15.47 -39.04 1.58
C GLY A 202 -15.21 -40.54 1.32
N SER A 203 -14.17 -40.89 0.56
CA SER A 203 -13.77 -42.30 0.36
C SER A 203 -13.09 -42.89 1.60
N GLY A 204 -12.32 -42.08 2.35
CA GLY A 204 -11.71 -42.49 3.62
C GLY A 204 -12.75 -42.82 4.71
N PHE A 205 -13.87 -42.09 4.76
CA PHE A 205 -14.91 -42.32 5.77
C PHE A 205 -15.78 -43.56 5.47
N LYS A 206 -15.87 -44.01 4.21
CA LYS A 206 -16.58 -45.24 3.84
C LYS A 206 -15.84 -46.53 4.22
N MET A 207 -14.51 -46.49 4.35
CA MET A 207 -13.72 -47.66 4.76
C MET A 207 -13.73 -47.92 6.28
N MET A 208 -14.21 -46.98 7.10
CA MET A 208 -14.28 -47.14 8.56
C MET A 208 -15.63 -47.62 9.11
N ARG A 209 -16.66 -47.80 8.27
CA ARG A 209 -17.99 -48.31 8.67
C ARG A 209 -18.25 -49.77 8.28
N SER A 210 -17.21 -50.50 7.90
CA SER A 210 -17.24 -51.89 7.46
C SER A 210 -16.32 -52.75 8.33
N GLN A 211 -16.53 -52.77 9.64
CA GLN A 211 -16.09 -53.82 10.57
C GLN A 211 -17.13 -53.96 11.67
#